data_AF-A0A418M3P4-F1
#
_entry.id   AF-A0A418M3P4-F1
#
_cell.length_a   1.000
_cell.length_b   1.000
_cell.length_c   1.000
_cell.angle_alpha   90.00
_cell.angle_beta   90.00
_cell.angle_gamma   90.00
#
_symmetry.space_group_name_H-M   'P 1'
#
loop_
_entity.id
_entity.type
_entity.pdbx_description
1 polymer ?
#
loop_
_entity_poly.entity_id
_entity_poly.type
_entity_poly.pdbx_seq_one_letter_code
_entity_poly.pdbx_strand_id
1 'polypeptide(L)'
;MTTEIASQIKTMSSLEIAELTGKLHKNIIRDIRKMIETLEAAKEAGSNLSWHCETASYVDAQGKAREMYRLDKNTTTTLLSGYDIVARHKIVQRWQELEADKVAQSATALPLTPMELLLQSLQTSVEVAKQMVETERRVSNLEERFGQFQQIQQEATAELQALPAPSEEMPELSTEDKVRRMVNVYASATVTPVPDVWRKIYTEMYYRYRVSVNHCKPNPGESKLQMLKRLGHVDKLWVVATNILQLNQPA
;
A
#
# COMPACT_ATOMS: atom_id res chain seq x y z
N MET A 1 45.43 13.25 -1.84
CA MET A 1 45.27 11.94 -1.16
C MET A 1 43.88 11.92 -0.56
N THR A 2 42.94 11.27 -1.23
CA THR A 2 41.56 11.07 -0.74
C THR A 2 41.59 9.92 0.25
N THR A 3 41.49 10.22 1.53
CA THR A 3 41.29 9.22 2.58
C THR A 3 39.84 8.77 2.52
N GLU A 4 39.60 7.58 1.98
CA GLU A 4 38.29 6.89 2.08
C GLU A 4 37.95 6.73 3.56
N ILE A 5 36.91 7.44 4.00
CA ILE A 5 36.25 7.14 5.28
C ILE A 5 35.49 5.84 5.04
N ALA A 6 36.14 4.71 5.31
CA ALA A 6 35.46 3.43 5.36
C ALA A 6 34.34 3.53 6.41
N SER A 7 33.09 3.56 5.98
CA SER A 7 31.94 3.52 6.88
C SER A 7 31.95 2.17 7.58
N GLN A 8 32.54 2.09 8.76
CA GLN A 8 32.63 0.86 9.53
C GLN A 8 31.19 0.42 9.90
N ILE A 9 30.71 -0.66 9.28
CA ILE A 9 29.39 -1.21 9.57
C ILE A 9 29.39 -1.64 11.03
N LYS A 10 28.49 -1.07 11.84
CA LYS A 10 28.40 -1.42 13.24
C LYS A 10 27.81 -2.82 13.36
N THR A 11 28.51 -3.69 14.07
CA THR A 11 28.12 -5.09 14.24
C THR A 11 28.09 -5.48 15.71
N MET A 12 27.28 -6.49 16.03
CA MET A 12 27.24 -7.16 17.32
C MET A 12 27.75 -8.59 17.15
N SER A 13 28.56 -9.07 18.09
CA SER A 13 29.11 -10.43 17.99
C SER A 13 28.11 -11.50 18.44
N SER A 14 28.19 -12.68 17.85
CA SER A 14 27.42 -13.86 18.30
C SER A 14 27.70 -14.27 19.75
N LEU A 15 28.87 -13.91 20.31
CA LEU A 15 29.19 -14.11 21.71
C LEU A 15 28.43 -13.14 22.62
N GLU A 16 28.42 -11.87 22.24
CA GLU A 16 27.63 -10.83 22.93
C GLU A 16 26.13 -11.18 22.89
N ILE A 17 25.64 -11.69 21.76
CA ILE A 17 24.26 -12.21 21.64
C ILE A 17 24.04 -13.39 22.59
N ALA A 18 24.99 -14.34 22.68
CA ALA A 18 24.88 -15.48 23.59
C ALA A 18 24.79 -15.04 25.06
N GLU A 19 25.60 -14.05 25.45
CA GLU A 19 25.61 -13.48 26.79
C GLU A 19 24.29 -12.74 27.11
N LEU A 20 23.81 -11.88 26.21
CA LEU A 20 22.58 -11.12 26.39
C LEU A 20 21.33 -12.02 26.44
N THR A 21 21.33 -13.10 25.65
CA THR A 21 20.20 -14.03 25.54
C THR A 21 20.24 -15.15 26.56
N GLY A 22 21.39 -15.42 27.18
CA GLY A 22 21.61 -16.59 28.04
C GLY A 22 21.61 -17.93 27.30
N LYS A 23 21.62 -17.92 25.95
CA LYS A 23 21.67 -19.14 25.14
C LYS A 23 23.13 -19.59 24.95
N LEU A 24 23.34 -20.91 24.87
CA LEU A 24 24.64 -21.46 24.50
C LEU A 24 25.09 -20.94 23.13
N HIS A 25 26.33 -20.47 23.02
CA HIS A 25 26.91 -19.92 21.80
C HIS A 25 26.80 -20.86 20.59
N LYS A 26 26.93 -22.18 20.82
CA LYS A 26 26.70 -23.21 19.79
C LYS A 26 25.30 -23.14 19.16
N ASN A 27 24.27 -22.85 19.95
CA ASN A 27 22.90 -22.72 19.45
C ASN A 27 22.74 -21.44 18.63
N ILE A 28 23.34 -20.33 19.09
CA ILE A 28 23.36 -19.06 18.36
C ILE A 28 24.02 -19.25 16.98
N ILE A 29 25.18 -19.89 16.91
CA ILE A 29 25.87 -20.20 15.64
C ILE A 29 24.97 -21.00 14.69
N ARG A 30 24.31 -22.04 15.20
CA ARG A 30 23.40 -22.87 14.40
C ARG A 30 22.24 -22.05 13.86
N ASP A 31 21.63 -21.21 14.69
CA ASP A 31 20.49 -20.39 14.30
C ASP A 31 20.91 -19.32 13.27
N ILE A 32 22.09 -18.73 13.42
CA ILE A 32 22.69 -17.81 12.44
C ILE A 32 22.89 -18.49 11.09
N ARG A 33 23.47 -19.69 11.05
CA ARG A 33 23.68 -20.43 9.79
C ARG A 33 22.37 -20.70 9.06
N LYS A 34 21.35 -21.20 9.77
CA LYS A 34 20.01 -21.43 9.19
C LYS A 34 19.37 -20.15 8.65
N MET A 35 19.52 -19.04 9.36
CA MET A 35 19.01 -17.74 8.93
C MET A 35 19.72 -17.26 7.66
N ILE A 36 21.05 -17.36 7.60
CA ILE A 36 21.85 -16.98 6.42
C ILE A 36 21.46 -17.83 5.22
N GLU A 37 21.39 -19.16 5.36
CA GLU A 37 20.94 -20.07 4.30
C GLU A 37 19.56 -19.66 3.73
N THR A 38 18.64 -19.24 4.60
CA THR A 38 17.30 -18.78 4.19
C THR A 38 17.35 -17.44 3.44
N LEU A 39 18.18 -16.50 3.90
CA LEU A 39 18.35 -15.18 3.28
C LEU A 39 19.07 -15.27 1.93
N GLU A 40 20.03 -16.18 1.80
CA GLU A 40 20.73 -16.49 0.54
C GLU A 40 19.75 -17.08 -0.49
N ALA A 41 18.95 -18.08 -0.11
CA ALA A 41 17.94 -18.66 -0.98
C ALA A 41 16.90 -17.62 -1.47
N ALA A 42 16.47 -16.70 -0.58
CA ALA A 42 15.57 -15.62 -0.96
C ALA A 42 16.21 -14.62 -1.95
N LYS A 43 17.51 -14.35 -1.80
CA LYS A 43 18.27 -13.50 -2.72
C LYS A 43 18.40 -14.13 -4.09
N GLU A 44 18.68 -15.45 -4.15
CA GLU A 44 18.71 -16.22 -5.40
C GLU A 44 17.35 -16.22 -6.12
N ALA A 45 16.25 -16.20 -5.37
CA ALA A 45 14.88 -16.08 -5.89
C ALA A 45 14.50 -14.65 -6.33
N GLY A 46 15.43 -13.69 -6.31
CA GLY A 46 15.22 -12.32 -6.79
C GLY A 46 14.82 -11.30 -5.73
N SER A 47 14.99 -11.61 -4.44
CA SER A 47 14.70 -10.67 -3.34
C SER A 47 15.84 -9.66 -3.12
N ASN A 48 15.50 -8.39 -2.92
CA ASN A 48 16.45 -7.29 -2.65
C ASN A 48 16.69 -7.06 -1.15
N LEU A 49 16.77 -8.12 -0.34
CA LEU A 49 16.99 -8.01 1.11
C LEU A 49 18.44 -7.59 1.39
N SER A 50 18.60 -6.50 2.15
CA SER A 50 19.90 -6.05 2.65
C SER A 50 20.18 -6.70 4.02
N TRP A 51 21.25 -7.48 4.09
CA TRP A 51 21.75 -8.12 5.32
C TRP A 51 23.27 -8.16 5.31
N HIS A 52 23.89 -8.18 6.48
CA HIS A 52 25.34 -8.21 6.64
C HIS A 52 25.74 -9.13 7.81
N CYS A 53 26.55 -10.14 7.49
CA CYS A 53 27.11 -11.07 8.47
C CYS A 53 28.56 -11.41 8.10
N GLU A 54 29.48 -11.17 9.02
CA GLU A 54 30.90 -11.50 8.87
C GLU A 54 31.28 -12.69 9.74
N THR A 55 32.09 -13.60 9.20
CA THR A 55 32.74 -14.66 9.96
C THR A 55 34.00 -14.12 10.64
N ALA A 56 34.15 -14.40 11.93
CA ALA A 56 35.30 -14.07 12.74
C ALA A 56 35.69 -15.26 13.62
N SER A 57 36.77 -15.14 14.38
CA SER A 57 37.19 -16.14 15.35
C SER A 57 37.53 -15.52 16.70
N TYR A 58 37.47 -16.33 17.73
CA TYR A 58 37.90 -15.99 19.09
C TYR A 58 38.65 -17.16 19.71
N VAL A 59 39.42 -16.87 20.76
CA VAL A 59 40.11 -17.90 21.54
C VAL A 59 39.26 -18.20 22.77
N ASP A 60 38.90 -19.47 22.96
CA ASP A 60 38.15 -19.88 24.14
C ASP A 60 39.04 -19.97 25.39
N ALA A 61 38.41 -20.21 26.55
CA ALA A 61 39.14 -20.34 27.83
C ALA A 61 40.14 -21.51 27.86
N GLN A 62 40.08 -22.42 26.88
CA GLN A 62 41.00 -23.56 26.74
C GLN A 62 42.13 -23.27 25.73
N GLY A 63 42.24 -22.02 25.25
CA GLY A 63 43.25 -21.61 24.28
C GLY A 63 42.96 -22.07 22.85
N LYS A 64 41.76 -22.58 22.56
CA LYS A 64 41.40 -23.08 21.22
C LYS A 64 40.67 -22.01 20.42
N ALA A 65 41.04 -21.88 19.15
CA ALA A 65 40.33 -21.02 18.21
C ALA A 65 38.92 -21.58 17.91
N ARG A 66 37.92 -20.72 18.03
CA ARG A 66 36.50 -20.99 17.79
C ARG A 66 35.93 -19.96 16.82
N GLU A 67 35.00 -20.39 15.99
CA GLU A 67 34.30 -19.50 15.06
C GLU A 67 33.28 -18.64 15.80
N MET A 68 33.09 -17.41 15.35
CA MET A 68 32.02 -16.51 15.77
C MET A 68 31.54 -15.68 14.58
N TYR A 69 30.34 -15.12 14.68
CA TYR A 69 29.81 -14.20 13.67
C TYR A 69 29.68 -12.78 14.21
N ARG A 70 29.71 -11.80 13.30
CA ARG A 70 29.39 -10.40 13.55
C ARG A 70 28.24 -9.99 12.65
N LEU A 71 27.15 -9.53 13.24
CA LEU A 71 25.89 -9.24 12.56
C LEU A 71 25.61 -7.74 12.64
N ASP A 72 25.13 -7.13 11.57
CA ASP A 72 24.62 -5.75 11.62
C ASP A 72 23.27 -5.68 12.37
N LYS A 73 22.75 -4.47 12.57
CA LYS A 73 21.50 -4.24 13.31
C LYS A 73 20.32 -4.98 12.69
N ASN A 74 20.19 -4.93 11.36
CA ASN A 74 19.06 -5.54 10.65
C ASN A 74 19.14 -7.07 10.76
N THR A 75 20.30 -7.67 10.48
CA THR A 75 20.46 -9.13 10.54
C THR A 75 20.32 -9.65 11.98
N THR A 76 20.79 -8.89 12.97
CA THR A 76 20.57 -9.23 14.40
C THR A 76 19.08 -9.17 14.75
N THR A 77 18.36 -8.16 14.27
CA THR A 77 16.92 -8.02 14.52
C THR A 77 16.13 -9.18 13.91
N THR A 78 16.50 -9.61 12.70
CA THR A 78 15.93 -10.79 12.04
C THR A 78 16.14 -12.05 12.87
N LEU A 79 17.35 -12.27 13.40
CA LEU A 79 17.66 -13.41 14.28
C LEU A 79 16.76 -13.45 15.53
N LEU A 80 16.47 -12.28 16.10
CA LEU A 80 15.68 -12.14 17.33
C LEU A 80 14.19 -12.45 17.15
N SER A 81 13.67 -12.44 15.92
CA SER A 81 12.25 -12.72 15.65
C SER A 81 11.82 -14.09 16.21
N GLY A 82 12.74 -15.06 16.27
CA GLY A 82 12.50 -16.39 16.86
C GLY A 82 12.91 -16.55 18.33
N TYR A 83 13.35 -15.49 19.01
CA TYR A 83 13.89 -15.57 20.38
C TYR A 83 12.84 -15.14 21.42
N ASP A 84 13.09 -15.44 22.71
CA ASP A 84 12.19 -15.02 23.79
C ASP A 84 12.17 -13.48 23.93
N ILE A 85 11.06 -12.96 24.47
CA ILE A 85 10.80 -11.52 24.54
C ILE A 85 11.86 -10.79 25.39
N VAL A 86 12.34 -11.42 26.47
CA VAL A 86 13.32 -10.81 27.38
C VAL A 86 14.68 -10.68 26.68
N ALA A 87 15.14 -11.73 26.02
CA ALA A 87 16.37 -11.72 25.25
C ALA A 87 16.33 -10.73 24.08
N ARG A 88 15.19 -10.65 23.38
CA ARG A 88 14.96 -9.65 22.33
C ARG A 88 15.09 -8.24 22.87
N HIS A 89 14.46 -7.94 24.01
CA HIS A 89 14.50 -6.61 24.59
C HIS A 89 15.92 -6.19 25.02
N LYS A 90 16.69 -7.10 25.64
CA LYS A 90 18.09 -6.85 26.02
C LYS A 90 18.97 -6.49 24.82
N ILE A 91 18.82 -7.20 23.70
CA ILE A 91 19.60 -6.93 22.50
C ILE A 91 19.16 -5.61 21.84
N VAL A 92 17.86 -5.30 21.84
CA VAL A 92 17.36 -4.00 21.34
C VAL A 92 17.94 -2.85 22.17
N GLN A 93 17.95 -2.96 23.50
CA GLN A 93 18.53 -1.96 24.38
C GLN A 93 20.04 -1.78 24.11
N ARG A 94 20.78 -2.88 23.93
CA ARG A 94 22.19 -2.82 23.58
C ARG A 94 22.44 -2.10 22.25
N TRP A 95 21.60 -2.33 21.24
CA TRP A 95 21.69 -1.59 19.97
C TRP A 95 21.41 -0.09 20.14
N GLN A 96 20.47 0.28 21.01
CA GLN A 96 20.20 1.68 21.32
C GLN A 96 21.40 2.36 22.02
N GLU A 97 22.06 1.68 22.95
CA GLU A 97 23.31 2.17 23.57
C GLU A 97 24.40 2.39 22.52
N LEU A 98 24.60 1.41 21.64
CA LEU A 98 25.55 1.51 20.54
C LEU A 98 25.22 2.70 19.61
N GLU A 99 23.96 3.03 19.39
CA GLU A 99 23.57 4.21 18.61
C GLU A 99 23.77 5.52 19.39
N ALA A 100 23.47 5.54 20.69
CA ALA A 100 23.70 6.68 21.56
C ALA A 100 25.19 7.03 21.71
N ASP A 101 26.05 6.03 21.85
CA ASP A 101 27.51 6.22 21.90
C ASP A 101 28.03 6.88 20.62
N LYS A 102 27.43 6.57 19.46
CA LYS A 102 27.78 7.23 18.19
C LYS A 102 27.36 8.70 18.21
N VAL A 103 26.17 9.01 18.72
CA VAL A 103 25.72 10.41 18.86
C VAL A 103 26.63 11.18 19.82
N ALA A 104 27.04 10.58 20.93
CA ALA A 104 27.97 11.19 21.88
C ALA A 104 29.38 11.41 21.28
N GLN A 105 29.90 10.44 20.52
CA GLN A 105 31.19 10.57 19.79
C GLN A 105 31.11 11.56 18.61
N SER A 106 29.92 11.74 18.03
CA SER A 106 29.68 12.75 16.99
C SER A 106 29.50 14.16 17.59
N ALA A 107 29.00 14.24 18.83
CA ALA A 107 28.83 15.48 19.58
C ALA A 107 30.14 16.03 20.18
N THR A 108 31.25 15.27 20.10
CA THR A 108 32.61 15.80 20.32
C THR A 108 33.23 16.46 19.09
N ALA A 109 32.50 16.56 17.97
CA ALA A 109 32.81 17.57 16.96
C ALA A 109 32.53 18.95 17.60
N LEU A 110 33.57 19.77 17.71
CA LEU A 110 33.51 21.13 18.25
C LEU A 110 32.23 21.86 17.80
N PRO A 111 31.55 22.63 18.66
CA PRO A 111 30.42 23.43 18.24
C PRO A 111 30.87 24.31 17.07
N LEU A 112 30.16 24.21 15.93
CA LEU A 112 30.42 25.03 14.74
C LEU A 112 30.58 26.48 15.18
N THR A 113 31.69 27.09 14.78
CA THR A 113 31.93 28.50 15.07
C THR A 113 30.78 29.32 14.47
N PRO A 114 30.44 30.51 15.01
CA PRO A 114 29.38 31.36 14.46
C PRO A 114 29.53 31.63 12.95
N MET A 115 30.76 31.63 12.45
CA MET A 115 31.10 31.79 11.03
C MET A 115 30.73 30.56 10.18
N GLU A 116 30.98 29.35 10.69
CA GLU A 116 30.62 28.11 9.98
C GLU A 116 29.10 27.91 9.93
N LEU A 117 28.40 28.29 10.99
CA LEU A 117 26.92 28.27 11.02
C LEU A 117 26.33 29.20 9.97
N LEU A 118 26.88 30.41 9.83
CA LEU A 118 26.45 31.37 8.81
C LEU A 118 26.69 30.84 7.39
N LEU A 119 27.85 30.25 7.13
CA LEU A 119 28.16 29.65 5.83
C LEU A 119 27.20 28.51 5.48
N GLN A 120 26.88 27.65 6.44
CA GLN A 120 25.91 26.57 6.25
C GLN A 120 24.52 27.13 5.96
N SER A 121 24.07 28.13 6.71
CA SER A 121 22.78 28.79 6.45
C SER A 121 22.72 29.36 5.03
N LEU A 122 23.79 30.03 4.58
CA LEU A 122 23.85 30.56 3.22
C LEU A 122 23.81 29.45 2.18
N GLN A 123 24.56 28.36 2.35
CA GLN A 123 24.53 27.21 1.45
C GLN A 123 23.13 26.59 1.34
N THR A 124 22.43 26.42 2.47
CA THR A 124 21.06 25.90 2.45
C THR A 124 20.09 26.83 1.74
N SER A 125 20.21 28.16 1.94
CA SER A 125 19.35 29.13 1.25
C SER A 125 19.57 29.13 -0.27
N VAL A 126 20.81 28.95 -0.73
CA VAL A 126 21.13 28.83 -2.16
C VAL A 126 20.52 27.55 -2.75
N GLU A 127 20.59 26.43 -2.02
CA GLU A 127 20.01 25.17 -2.48
C GLU A 127 18.48 25.24 -2.54
N VAL A 128 17.84 25.84 -1.53
CA VAL A 128 16.39 26.08 -1.54
C VAL A 128 15.99 26.98 -2.71
N ALA A 129 16.75 28.04 -3.01
CA ALA A 129 16.48 28.91 -4.14
C ALA A 129 16.57 28.17 -5.49
N LYS A 130 17.56 27.28 -5.66
CA LYS A 130 17.67 26.44 -6.87
C LYS A 130 16.48 25.49 -7.03
N GLN A 131 16.07 24.85 -5.92
CA GLN A 131 14.91 23.98 -5.93
C GLN A 131 13.63 24.75 -6.26
N MET A 132 13.49 25.97 -5.71
CA MET A 132 12.34 26.83 -5.98
C MET A 132 12.22 27.16 -7.46
N VAL A 133 13.31 27.57 -8.11
CA VAL A 133 13.34 27.84 -9.56
C VAL A 133 12.95 26.62 -10.39
N GLU A 134 13.44 25.43 -10.04
CA GLU A 134 13.07 24.20 -10.75
C GLU A 134 11.60 23.83 -10.53
N THR A 135 11.06 24.03 -9.31
CA THR A 135 9.64 23.79 -9.05
C THR A 135 8.74 24.76 -9.82
N GLU A 136 9.12 26.03 -9.90
CA GLU A 136 8.38 27.05 -10.66
C GLU A 136 8.37 26.70 -12.15
N ARG A 137 9.49 26.21 -12.69
CA ARG A 137 9.58 25.72 -14.07
C ARG A 137 8.62 24.55 -14.34
N ARG A 138 8.51 23.61 -13.39
CA ARG A 138 7.58 22.48 -13.49
C ARG A 138 6.12 22.93 -13.43
N VAL A 139 5.81 23.86 -12.52
CA VAL A 139 4.47 24.43 -12.39
C VAL A 139 4.07 25.15 -13.67
N SER A 140 4.94 26.00 -14.22
CA SER A 140 4.68 26.71 -15.47
C SER A 140 4.40 25.76 -16.65
N ASN A 141 5.13 24.64 -16.76
CA ASN A 141 4.85 23.63 -17.78
C ASN A 141 3.51 22.91 -17.60
N LEU A 142 3.12 22.65 -16.34
CA LEU A 142 1.81 22.06 -16.04
C LEU A 142 0.67 23.02 -16.35
N GLU A 143 0.82 24.30 -16.03
CA GLU A 143 -0.16 25.34 -16.35
C GLU A 143 -0.39 25.46 -17.86
N GLU A 144 0.68 25.40 -18.66
CA GLU A 144 0.58 25.40 -20.12
C GLU A 144 -0.18 24.18 -20.64
N ARG A 145 0.16 22.98 -20.16
CA ARG A 145 -0.55 21.73 -20.53
C ARG A 145 -2.01 21.75 -20.11
N PHE A 146 -2.30 22.32 -18.94
CA PHE A 146 -3.67 22.45 -18.45
C PHE A 146 -4.48 23.42 -19.31
N GLY A 147 -3.88 24.54 -19.73
CA GLY A 147 -4.50 25.46 -20.69
C GLY A 147 -4.84 24.77 -22.02
N GLN A 148 -3.92 23.99 -22.57
CA GLN A 148 -4.17 23.18 -23.78
C GLN A 148 -5.32 22.18 -23.59
N PHE A 149 -5.33 21.48 -22.45
CA PHE A 149 -6.41 20.54 -22.14
C PHE A 149 -7.78 21.23 -22.00
N GLN A 150 -7.83 22.38 -21.32
CA GLN A 150 -9.06 23.16 -21.20
C GLN A 150 -9.57 23.64 -22.55
N GLN A 151 -8.67 24.07 -23.44
CA GLN A 151 -9.04 24.49 -24.79
C GLN A 151 -9.64 23.31 -25.58
N ILE A 152 -9.00 22.14 -25.56
CA ILE A 152 -9.52 20.93 -26.22
C ILE A 152 -10.92 20.58 -25.68
N GLN A 153 -11.13 20.66 -24.37
CA GLN A 153 -12.44 20.41 -23.76
C GLN A 153 -13.48 21.46 -24.21
N GLN A 154 -13.11 22.74 -24.26
CA GLN A 154 -13.99 23.80 -24.72
C GLN A 154 -14.37 23.62 -26.20
N GLU A 155 -13.40 23.31 -27.05
CA GLU A 155 -13.64 23.04 -28.48
C GLU A 155 -14.53 21.82 -28.66
N ALA A 156 -14.21 20.69 -28.02
CA ALA A 156 -15.03 19.48 -28.11
C ALA A 156 -16.45 19.69 -27.56
N THR A 157 -16.62 20.44 -26.48
CA THR A 157 -17.95 20.75 -25.94
C THR A 157 -18.74 21.70 -26.84
N ALA A 158 -18.09 22.71 -27.43
CA ALA A 158 -18.71 23.59 -28.41
C ALA A 158 -19.13 22.82 -29.67
N GLU A 159 -18.29 21.92 -30.17
CA GLU A 159 -18.62 21.01 -31.29
C GLU A 159 -19.84 20.16 -30.97
N LEU A 160 -19.88 19.53 -29.79
CA LEU A 160 -21.04 18.73 -29.35
C LEU A 160 -22.33 19.57 -29.23
N GLN A 161 -22.22 20.82 -28.77
CA GLN A 161 -23.37 21.73 -28.66
C GLN A 161 -23.83 22.25 -30.03
N ALA A 162 -22.91 22.40 -30.99
CA ALA A 162 -23.22 22.84 -32.35
C ALA A 162 -23.84 21.74 -33.23
N LEU A 163 -23.85 20.48 -32.77
CA LEU A 163 -24.54 19.41 -33.46
C LEU A 163 -26.03 19.73 -33.58
N PRO A 164 -26.65 19.51 -34.76
CA PRO A 164 -28.08 19.73 -34.92
C PRO A 164 -28.86 18.85 -33.97
N ALA A 165 -29.93 19.40 -33.38
CA ALA A 165 -30.83 18.63 -32.55
C ALA A 165 -31.34 17.40 -33.34
N PRO A 166 -31.27 16.18 -32.77
CA PRO A 166 -31.76 14.98 -33.44
C PRO A 166 -33.19 15.19 -33.94
N SER A 167 -33.44 14.88 -35.21
CA SER A 167 -34.77 15.01 -35.83
C SER A 167 -35.79 14.01 -35.29
N GLU A 168 -35.32 12.95 -34.62
CA GLU A 168 -36.12 11.95 -33.94
C GLU A 168 -35.84 12.02 -32.44
N GLU A 169 -36.88 12.14 -31.62
CA GLU A 169 -36.75 12.04 -30.17
C GLU A 169 -36.23 10.66 -29.81
N MET A 170 -35.18 10.63 -28.97
CA MET A 170 -34.60 9.38 -28.51
C MET A 170 -35.69 8.51 -27.87
N PRO A 171 -35.79 7.21 -28.23
CA PRO A 171 -36.76 6.32 -27.62
C PRO A 171 -36.58 6.32 -26.10
N GLU A 172 -37.63 6.68 -25.36
CA GLU A 172 -37.55 6.63 -23.91
C GLU A 172 -37.35 5.18 -23.43
N LEU A 173 -36.28 4.96 -22.68
CA LEU A 173 -36.06 3.69 -22.00
C LEU A 173 -37.26 3.39 -21.10
N SER A 174 -37.89 2.23 -21.33
CA SER A 174 -38.94 1.75 -20.45
C SER A 174 -38.38 1.59 -19.02
N THR A 175 -39.22 1.82 -18.01
CA THR A 175 -38.85 1.66 -16.60
C THR A 175 -38.22 0.28 -16.32
N GLU A 176 -38.66 -0.78 -17.01
CA GLU A 176 -38.05 -2.12 -16.92
C GLU A 176 -36.58 -2.15 -17.39
N ASP A 177 -36.29 -1.49 -18.51
CA ASP A 177 -34.95 -1.46 -19.09
C ASP A 177 -34.02 -0.54 -18.29
N LYS A 178 -34.57 0.53 -17.68
CA LYS A 178 -33.85 1.33 -16.69
C LYS A 178 -33.43 0.47 -15.50
N VAL A 179 -34.33 -0.38 -14.96
CA VAL A 179 -33.98 -1.32 -13.88
C VAL A 179 -32.93 -2.33 -14.33
N ARG A 180 -33.08 -2.95 -15.52
CA ARG A 180 -32.10 -3.90 -16.07
C ARG A 180 -30.71 -3.28 -16.19
N ARG A 181 -30.62 -2.06 -16.74
CA ARG A 181 -29.38 -1.32 -16.87
C ARG A 181 -28.73 -1.11 -15.51
N MET A 182 -29.50 -0.67 -14.52
CA MET A 182 -29.00 -0.42 -13.17
C MET A 182 -28.51 -1.69 -12.47
N VAL A 183 -29.24 -2.81 -12.62
CA VAL A 183 -28.83 -4.13 -12.10
C VAL A 183 -27.50 -4.57 -12.71
N ASN A 184 -27.33 -4.42 -14.03
CA ASN A 184 -26.10 -4.82 -14.72
C ASN A 184 -24.90 -3.96 -14.30
N VAL A 185 -25.09 -2.65 -14.20
CA VAL A 185 -24.06 -1.72 -13.72
C VAL A 185 -23.65 -2.06 -12.28
N TYR A 186 -24.62 -2.28 -11.39
CA TYR A 186 -24.34 -2.66 -10.01
C TYR A 186 -23.62 -4.01 -9.93
N ALA A 187 -24.10 -5.03 -10.66
CA ALA A 187 -23.48 -6.35 -10.70
C ALA A 187 -22.02 -6.28 -11.16
N SER A 188 -21.71 -5.43 -12.15
CA SER A 188 -20.34 -5.19 -12.59
C SER A 188 -19.48 -4.47 -11.55
N ALA A 189 -20.04 -3.49 -10.82
CA ALA A 189 -19.31 -2.72 -9.82
C ALA A 189 -19.02 -3.55 -8.54
N THR A 190 -19.94 -4.42 -8.13
CA THR A 190 -19.82 -5.22 -6.90
C THR A 190 -19.40 -6.67 -7.13
N VAL A 191 -19.03 -7.03 -8.37
CA VAL A 191 -18.64 -8.40 -8.78
C VAL A 191 -19.65 -9.45 -8.28
N THR A 192 -20.93 -9.11 -8.32
CA THR A 192 -22.02 -9.97 -7.82
C THR A 192 -22.78 -10.54 -9.01
N PRO A 193 -23.07 -11.86 -9.05
CA PRO A 193 -23.88 -12.43 -10.12
C PRO A 193 -25.23 -11.74 -10.26
N VAL A 194 -25.60 -11.37 -11.49
CA VAL A 194 -26.88 -10.70 -11.82
C VAL A 194 -28.11 -11.39 -11.19
N PRO A 195 -28.24 -12.74 -11.18
CA PRO A 195 -29.38 -13.41 -10.53
C PRO A 195 -29.49 -13.13 -9.02
N ASP A 196 -28.36 -12.93 -8.34
CA ASP A 196 -28.32 -12.68 -6.90
C ASP A 196 -28.83 -11.26 -6.60
N VAL A 197 -28.47 -10.30 -7.45
CA VAL A 197 -28.98 -8.92 -7.38
C VAL A 197 -30.50 -8.91 -7.55
N TRP A 198 -31.03 -9.66 -8.53
CA TRP A 198 -32.48 -9.81 -8.70
C TRP A 198 -33.17 -10.48 -7.50
N ARG A 199 -32.54 -11.51 -6.89
CA ARG A 199 -33.09 -12.14 -5.67
C ARG A 199 -33.20 -11.14 -4.53
N LYS A 200 -32.21 -10.27 -4.33
CA LYS A 200 -32.28 -9.19 -3.32
C LYS A 200 -33.46 -8.25 -3.61
N ILE A 201 -33.57 -7.76 -4.84
CA ILE A 201 -34.66 -6.87 -5.25
C ILE A 201 -36.03 -7.52 -5.04
N TYR A 202 -36.22 -8.78 -5.46
CA TYR A 202 -37.50 -9.47 -5.31
C TYR A 202 -37.84 -9.79 -3.85
N THR A 203 -36.84 -10.11 -3.03
CA THR A 203 -37.00 -10.30 -1.58
C THR A 203 -37.54 -9.02 -0.95
N GLU A 204 -36.93 -7.88 -1.25
CA GLU A 204 -37.35 -6.59 -0.72
C GLU A 204 -38.72 -6.15 -1.25
N MET A 205 -39.03 -6.47 -2.50
CA MET A 205 -40.35 -6.19 -3.08
C MET A 205 -41.46 -7.00 -2.38
N TYR A 206 -41.17 -8.23 -1.97
CA TYR A 206 -42.07 -9.03 -1.16
C TYR A 206 -42.27 -8.45 0.25
N TYR A 207 -41.18 -8.10 0.95
CA TYR A 207 -41.29 -7.62 2.32
C TYR A 207 -41.88 -6.21 2.43
N ARG A 208 -41.63 -5.32 1.45
CA ARG A 208 -42.16 -3.94 1.47
C ARG A 208 -43.54 -3.81 0.84
N TYR A 209 -43.79 -4.48 -0.28
CA TYR A 209 -45.02 -4.29 -1.06
C TYR A 209 -45.95 -5.50 -1.07
N ARG A 210 -45.59 -6.59 -0.37
CA ARG A 210 -46.34 -7.86 -0.36
C ARG A 210 -46.55 -8.47 -1.75
N VAL A 211 -45.68 -8.12 -2.70
CA VAL A 211 -45.70 -8.65 -4.06
C VAL A 211 -44.65 -9.77 -4.17
N SER A 212 -45.11 -11.01 -4.29
CA SER A 212 -44.21 -12.15 -4.47
C SER A 212 -44.03 -12.51 -5.95
N VAL A 213 -42.91 -12.07 -6.52
CA VAL A 213 -42.58 -12.33 -7.95
C VAL A 213 -42.51 -13.82 -8.28
N ASN A 214 -42.10 -14.66 -7.32
CA ASN A 214 -41.96 -16.09 -7.53
C ASN A 214 -43.28 -16.86 -7.50
N HIS A 215 -44.33 -16.32 -6.87
CA HIS A 215 -45.67 -16.93 -6.85
C HIS A 215 -46.55 -16.49 -8.02
N CYS A 216 -46.17 -15.41 -8.72
CA CYS A 216 -46.81 -15.01 -9.96
C CYS A 216 -46.38 -15.97 -11.09
N LYS A 217 -47.36 -16.58 -11.79
CA LYS A 217 -47.09 -17.46 -12.93
C LYS A 217 -46.96 -16.63 -14.21
N PRO A 218 -45.82 -16.67 -14.92
CA PRO A 218 -45.68 -16.02 -16.22
C PRO A 218 -46.48 -16.77 -17.27
N ASN A 219 -46.96 -16.05 -18.29
CA ASN A 219 -47.51 -16.66 -19.49
C ASN A 219 -46.40 -17.43 -20.25
N PRO A 220 -46.76 -18.39 -21.13
CA PRO A 220 -45.77 -19.11 -21.93
C PRO A 220 -44.90 -18.12 -22.75
N GLY A 221 -43.60 -18.09 -22.47
CA GLY A 221 -42.63 -17.19 -23.11
C GLY A 221 -42.50 -15.78 -22.52
N GLU A 222 -43.25 -15.43 -21.47
CA GLU A 222 -43.20 -14.11 -20.82
C GLU A 222 -42.04 -14.03 -19.80
N SER A 223 -41.23 -12.98 -19.87
CA SER A 223 -40.20 -12.71 -18.86
C SER A 223 -40.81 -12.21 -17.55
N LYS A 224 -40.12 -12.40 -16.41
CA LYS A 224 -40.58 -11.92 -15.10
C LYS A 224 -40.85 -10.40 -15.07
N LEU A 225 -40.16 -9.63 -15.90
CA LEU A 225 -40.32 -8.17 -15.99
C LEU A 225 -41.58 -7.79 -16.78
N GLN A 226 -41.83 -8.46 -17.91
CA GLN A 226 -43.08 -8.31 -18.67
C GLN A 226 -44.29 -8.73 -17.83
N MET A 227 -44.16 -9.80 -17.04
CA MET A 227 -45.18 -10.22 -16.09
C MET A 227 -45.45 -9.13 -15.04
N LEU A 228 -44.42 -8.51 -14.46
CA LEU A 228 -44.60 -7.41 -13.50
C LEU A 228 -45.20 -6.16 -14.14
N LYS A 229 -44.93 -5.91 -15.43
CA LYS A 229 -45.58 -4.87 -16.23
C LYS A 229 -47.07 -5.11 -16.35
N ARG A 230 -47.45 -6.31 -16.78
CA ARG A 230 -48.84 -6.73 -16.91
C ARG A 230 -49.60 -6.65 -15.58
N LEU A 231 -48.91 -6.91 -14.46
CA LEU A 231 -49.47 -6.81 -13.11
C LEU A 231 -49.43 -5.39 -12.51
N GLY A 232 -48.88 -4.39 -13.23
CA GLY A 232 -48.80 -3.01 -12.75
C GLY A 232 -47.86 -2.82 -11.55
N HIS A 233 -46.77 -3.58 -11.49
CA HIS A 233 -45.81 -3.55 -10.37
C HIS A 233 -44.43 -3.01 -10.77
N VAL A 234 -44.30 -2.44 -11.96
CA VAL A 234 -43.02 -1.92 -12.49
C VAL A 234 -42.55 -0.68 -11.72
N ASP A 235 -43.45 0.20 -11.28
CA ASP A 235 -43.08 1.38 -10.49
C ASP A 235 -42.53 0.98 -9.11
N LYS A 236 -43.14 -0.04 -8.48
CA LYS A 236 -42.66 -0.61 -7.22
C LYS A 236 -41.28 -1.24 -7.42
N LEU A 237 -41.09 -1.95 -8.52
CA LEU A 237 -39.80 -2.55 -8.88
C LEU A 237 -38.72 -1.47 -9.04
N TRP A 238 -39.03 -0.36 -9.72
CA TRP A 238 -38.14 0.78 -9.89
C TRP A 238 -37.73 1.37 -8.54
N VAL A 239 -38.69 1.67 -7.66
CA VAL A 239 -38.41 2.24 -6.34
C VAL A 239 -37.50 1.31 -5.52
N VAL A 240 -37.78 0.01 -5.51
CA VAL A 240 -36.97 -0.97 -4.76
C VAL A 240 -35.56 -1.06 -5.36
N ALA A 241 -35.44 -1.15 -6.68
CA ALA A 241 -34.15 -1.26 -7.34
C ALA A 241 -33.29 -0.01 -7.12
N THR A 242 -33.85 1.19 -7.25
CA THR A 242 -33.12 2.45 -7.04
C THR A 242 -32.62 2.55 -5.61
N ASN A 243 -33.46 2.27 -4.62
CA ASN A 243 -33.04 2.31 -3.21
C ASN A 243 -31.97 1.28 -2.87
N ILE A 244 -32.09 0.03 -3.35
CA ILE A 244 -31.11 -1.01 -3.02
C ILE A 244 -29.78 -0.79 -3.74
N LEU A 245 -29.82 -0.38 -5.01
CA LEU A 245 -28.64 -0.35 -5.87
C LEU A 245 -27.89 0.99 -5.83
N GLN A 246 -28.56 2.10 -5.49
CA GLN A 246 -27.89 3.40 -5.31
C GLN A 246 -27.37 3.61 -3.88
N LEU A 247 -28.11 3.18 -2.84
CA LEU A 247 -27.70 3.44 -1.45
C LEU A 247 -26.61 2.47 -0.93
N ASN A 248 -26.36 1.36 -1.63
CA ASN A 248 -25.36 0.35 -1.21
C ASN A 248 -24.11 0.34 -2.11
N GLN A 249 -23.71 1.48 -2.67
CA GLN A 249 -22.41 1.57 -3.34
C GLN A 249 -21.30 1.74 -2.28
N PRO A 250 -20.19 0.98 -2.39
CA PRO A 250 -19.04 1.22 -1.52
C PRO A 250 -18.49 2.61 -1.81
N ALA A 251 -18.25 3.38 -0.73
CA ALA A 251 -17.63 4.70 -0.79
C ALA A 251 -16.17 4.62 -1.27
#